data_AF-A0A832TXS9-F1
#
_entry.id   AF-A0A832TXS9-F1
#
_cell.length_a   1.000
_cell.length_b   1.000
_cell.length_c   1.000
_cell.angle_alpha   90.00
_cell.angle_beta   90.00
_cell.angle_gamma   90.00
#
_symmetry.space_group_name_H-M   'P 1'
#
loop_
_entity.id
_entity.type
_entity.pdbx_description
1 polymer ?
#
loop_
_entity_poly.entity_id
_entity_poly.type
_entity_poly.pdbx_seq_one_letter_code
_entity_poly.pdbx_strand_id
1 'polypeptide(L)'
;MKILILLTRLGTLNVSEIAKRIGLNYSATDKHLKLLEAEGVLAERIYGRIRMFRFNETSPRAKAVQNLIEAWEQSKSKQSLTVFRGKASDNG
;
A
#
# COMPACT_ATOMS: atom_id res chain seq x y z
N MET A 1 -2.67 -4.97 -4.26
CA MET A 1 -2.32 -4.64 -2.86
C MET A 1 -0.98 -3.91 -2.68
N LYS A 2 0.11 -4.26 -3.37
CA LYS A 2 1.44 -3.65 -3.14
C LYS A 2 1.46 -2.11 -3.17
N ILE A 3 0.77 -1.49 -4.14
CA ILE A 3 0.65 -0.02 -4.24
C ILE A 3 -0.02 0.55 -3.00
N LEU A 4 -1.12 -0.04 -2.54
CA LEU A 4 -1.88 0.45 -1.40
C LEU A 4 -1.07 0.35 -0.11
N ILE A 5 -0.40 -0.79 0.13
CA ILE A 5 0.52 -0.97 1.26
C ILE A 5 1.63 0.07 1.24
N LEU A 6 2.18 0.35 0.06
CA LEU A 6 3.23 1.35 -0.11
C LEU A 6 2.75 2.76 0.27
N LEU A 7 1.55 3.14 -0.20
CA LEU A 7 0.95 4.44 0.12
C LEU A 7 0.50 4.54 1.57
N THR A 8 0.04 3.45 2.22
CA THR A 8 -0.24 3.45 3.66
C THR A 8 1.01 3.77 4.48
N ARG A 9 2.18 3.29 4.04
CA ARG A 9 3.46 3.48 4.76
C ARG A 9 4.15 4.81 4.48
N LEU A 10 4.08 5.29 3.23
CA LEU A 10 4.86 6.44 2.77
C LEU A 10 3.99 7.68 2.46
N GLY A 11 2.67 7.55 2.52
CA GLY A 11 1.74 8.63 2.24
C GLY A 11 1.61 8.91 0.74
N THR A 12 2.22 10.01 0.29
CA THR A 12 2.06 10.51 -1.08
C THR A 12 3.28 10.18 -1.93
N LEU A 13 3.08 9.62 -3.13
CA LEU A 13 4.17 9.26 -4.04
C LEU A 13 3.84 9.57 -5.50
N ASN A 14 4.85 9.80 -6.32
CA ASN A 14 4.68 9.89 -7.77
C ASN A 14 4.65 8.51 -8.45
N VAL A 15 4.12 8.47 -9.67
CA VAL A 15 3.97 7.22 -10.45
C VAL A 15 5.29 6.48 -10.64
N SER A 16 6.38 7.19 -10.96
CA SER A 16 7.69 6.59 -11.22
C SER A 16 8.29 5.94 -9.96
N GLU A 17 8.15 6.58 -8.81
CA GLU A 17 8.62 6.07 -7.53
C GLU A 17 7.81 4.85 -7.09
N ILE A 18 6.50 4.86 -7.31
CA ILE A 18 5.63 3.70 -7.09
C ILE A 18 6.07 2.54 -7.98
N ALA A 19 6.21 2.77 -9.29
CA ALA A 19 6.61 1.78 -10.27
C ALA A 19 7.96 1.12 -9.90
N LYS A 20 8.95 1.94 -9.57
CA LYS A 20 10.28 1.50 -9.14
C LYS A 20 10.23 0.61 -7.88
N ARG A 21 9.47 1.00 -6.86
CA ARG A 21 9.40 0.27 -5.59
C ARG A 21 8.64 -1.06 -5.67
N ILE A 22 7.62 -1.12 -6.52
CA ILE A 22 6.82 -2.35 -6.67
C ILE A 22 7.37 -3.29 -7.76
N GLY A 23 8.36 -2.84 -8.53
CA GLY A 23 8.98 -3.60 -9.62
C GLY A 23 8.08 -3.74 -10.85
N LEU A 24 7.22 -2.76 -11.12
CA LEU A 24 6.36 -2.74 -12.32
C LEU A 24 6.81 -1.64 -13.28
N ASN A 25 6.49 -1.79 -14.56
CA ASN A 25 6.70 -0.72 -15.53
C ASN A 25 5.67 0.41 -15.37
N TYR A 26 6.00 1.59 -15.89
CA TYR A 26 5.17 2.78 -15.77
C TYR A 26 3.73 2.57 -16.27
N SER A 27 3.55 1.94 -17.43
CA SER A 27 2.22 1.76 -18.05
C SER A 27 1.30 0.88 -17.20
N ALA A 28 1.82 -0.24 -16.67
CA ALA A 28 1.08 -1.11 -15.77
C ALA A 28 0.75 -0.39 -14.45
N THR A 29 1.72 0.34 -13.87
CA THR A 29 1.50 1.12 -12.65
C THR A 29 0.44 2.21 -12.86
N ASP A 30 0.51 2.96 -13.95
CA ASP A 30 -0.45 4.02 -14.28
C ASP A 30 -1.88 3.48 -14.40
N LYS A 31 -2.06 2.35 -15.10
CA LYS A 31 -3.37 1.68 -15.22
C LYS A 31 -3.95 1.32 -13.85
N HIS A 32 -3.15 0.77 -12.95
CA HIS A 32 -3.60 0.44 -11.60
C HIS A 32 -3.95 1.69 -10.78
N LEU A 33 -3.15 2.75 -10.87
CA LEU A 33 -3.39 4.00 -10.13
C LEU A 33 -4.67 4.69 -10.61
N LYS A 34 -4.89 4.77 -11.92
CA LYS A 34 -6.12 5.32 -12.50
C LYS A 34 -7.36 4.51 -12.12
N LEU A 35 -7.26 3.18 -12.08
CA LEU A 35 -8.37 2.35 -11.61
C LEU A 35 -8.71 2.63 -10.15
N LEU A 36 -7.70 2.70 -9.27
CA LEU A 36 -7.91 2.98 -7.85
C LEU A 36 -8.42 4.40 -7.59
N GLU A 37 -8.01 5.36 -8.42
CA GLU A 37 -8.54 6.72 -8.41
C GLU A 37 -10.02 6.75 -8.85
N ALA A 38 -10.35 6.09 -9.96
CA ALA A 38 -11.73 6.00 -10.47
C ALA A 38 -12.69 5.37 -9.45
N GLU A 39 -12.22 4.39 -8.68
CA GLU A 39 -12.99 3.77 -7.59
C GLU A 39 -13.06 4.64 -6.31
N GLY A 40 -12.41 5.80 -6.30
CA GLY A 40 -12.37 6.74 -5.19
C GLY A 40 -11.52 6.27 -4.02
N VAL A 41 -10.61 5.31 -4.22
CA VAL A 41 -9.67 4.83 -3.20
C VAL A 41 -8.47 5.76 -3.10
N LEU A 42 -7.95 6.20 -4.24
CA LEU A 42 -6.86 7.16 -4.33
C LEU A 42 -7.36 8.51 -4.82
N ALA A 43 -6.57 9.54 -4.57
CA ALA A 43 -6.72 10.87 -5.15
C ALA A 43 -5.42 11.24 -5.87
N GLU A 44 -5.55 11.77 -7.09
CA GLU A 44 -4.44 12.39 -7.81
C GLU A 44 -4.32 13.88 -7.47
N ARG A 45 -3.07 14.35 -7.44
CA ARG A 45 -2.78 15.77 -7.55
C ARG A 45 -1.61 15.98 -8.51
N ILE A 46 -1.79 16.90 -9.45
CA ILE A 46 -0.77 17.25 -10.43
C ILE A 46 0.02 18.46 -9.93
N TYR A 47 1.34 18.31 -9.86
CA TYR A 47 2.30 19.38 -9.56
C TYR A 47 3.19 19.60 -10.78
N GLY A 48 2.84 20.61 -11.60
CA GLY A 48 3.46 20.80 -12.91
C GLY A 48 3.19 19.62 -13.83
N ARG A 49 4.24 18.82 -14.12
CA ARG A 49 4.13 17.57 -14.92
C ARG A 49 4.14 16.30 -14.06
N ILE A 50 4.31 16.43 -12.75
CA ILE A 50 4.45 15.30 -11.82
C ILE A 50 3.07 14.96 -11.27
N ARG A 51 2.64 13.71 -11.49
CA ARG A 51 1.40 13.15 -10.95
C ARG A 51 1.69 12.46 -9.62
N MET A 52 1.10 12.98 -8.55
CA MET A 52 1.24 12.47 -7.19
C MET A 52 -0.05 11.78 -6.76
N PHE A 53 0.07 10.61 -6.15
CA PHE A 53 -1.04 9.81 -5.65
C PHE A 53 -0.97 9.66 -4.14
N ARG A 54 -2.13 9.74 -3.49
CA ARG A 54 -2.34 9.44 -2.07
C ARG A 54 -3.69 8.78 -1.88
N PHE A 55 -3.96 8.25 -0.68
CA PHE A 55 -5.33 7.86 -0.33
C PHE A 55 -6.28 9.05 -0.38
N ASN A 56 -7.51 8.80 -0.84
CA ASN A 56 -8.55 9.80 -0.80
C ASN A 56 -9.10 9.95 0.62
N GLU A 57 -8.62 10.95 1.36
CA GLU A 57 -8.98 11.20 2.77
C GLU A 57 -10.48 11.45 2.99
N THR A 58 -11.21 11.91 1.97
CA THR A 58 -12.64 12.21 2.09
C THR A 58 -13.51 11.01 1.71
N SER A 59 -12.93 9.92 1.21
CA SER A 59 -13.65 8.74 0.74
C SER A 59 -13.82 7.70 1.85
N PRO A 60 -15.06 7.33 2.24
CA PRO A 60 -15.29 6.22 3.17
C PRO A 60 -14.70 4.90 2.66
N ARG A 61 -14.70 4.68 1.33
CA ARG A 61 -14.09 3.50 0.70
C ARG A 61 -12.58 3.48 0.92
N ALA A 62 -11.91 4.60 0.71
CA ALA A 62 -10.47 4.72 0.93
C ALA A 62 -10.10 4.45 2.39
N LYS A 63 -10.90 4.94 3.34
CA LYS A 63 -10.71 4.67 4.77
C LYS A 63 -10.90 3.19 5.11
N ALA A 64 -11.93 2.54 4.57
CA ALA A 64 -12.14 1.10 4.75
C ALA A 64 -10.98 0.27 4.19
N VAL A 65 -10.46 0.63 3.01
CA VAL A 65 -9.30 -0.03 2.40
C VAL A 65 -8.04 0.15 3.25
N GLN A 66 -7.78 1.34 3.79
CA GLN A 66 -6.65 1.57 4.70
C GLN A 66 -6.75 0.70 5.96
N ASN A 67 -7.91 0.70 6.61
CA ASN A 67 -8.15 -0.12 7.80
C ASN A 67 -7.93 -1.62 7.53
N LEU A 68 -8.41 -2.11 6.37
CA LEU A 68 -8.20 -3.49 5.96
C LEU A 68 -6.70 -3.81 5.83
N ILE A 69 -5.94 -2.93 5.19
CA ILE A 69 -4.49 -3.11 4.99
C ILE A 69 -3.75 -3.09 6.32
N GLU A 70 -4.09 -2.16 7.20
CA GLU A 70 -3.48 -2.06 8.53
C GLU A 70 -3.73 -3.33 9.35
N ALA A 71 -4.98 -3.81 9.39
CA ALA A 71 -5.32 -5.08 10.02
C ALA A 71 -4.54 -6.26 9.42
N TRP A 72 -4.39 -6.28 8.09
CA TRP A 72 -3.67 -7.33 7.38
C TRP A 72 -2.17 -7.34 7.74
N GLU A 73 -1.54 -6.18 7.86
CA GLU A 73 -0.12 -6.07 8.21
C GLU A 73 0.16 -6.38 9.69
N GLN A 74 -0.77 -6.07 10.61
CA GLN A 74 -0.67 -6.47 12.02
C GLN A 74 -0.72 -7.99 12.20
N SER A 75 -1.49 -8.71 11.38
CA SER A 75 -1.54 -10.18 11.45
C SER A 75 -0.18 -10.81 11.12
N LYS A 76 0.56 -10.23 10.16
CA LYS A 76 1.91 -10.71 9.81
C LYS A 76 2.92 -10.51 10.93
N SER A 77 2.82 -9.43 11.72
CA SER A 77 3.76 -9.20 12.83
C SER A 77 3.57 -10.21 13.96
N LYS A 78 2.31 -10.56 14.28
CA LYS A 78 1.99 -11.58 15.31
C LYS A 78 2.40 -12.99 14.90
N GLN A 79 2.34 -13.31 13.61
CA GLN A 79 2.74 -14.61 13.09
C GLN A 79 4.27 -14.82 13.20
N SER A 80 5.07 -13.77 12.98
CA SER A 80 6.52 -13.83 13.17
C SER A 80 6.91 -14.09 14.63
N LEU A 81 6.27 -13.41 15.58
CA LEU A 81 6.55 -13.58 17.03
C LEU A 81 6.18 -14.98 17.56
N THR A 82 5.19 -15.65 16.94
CA THR A 82 4.77 -17.01 17.33
C THR A 82 5.77 -18.07 16.86
N VAL A 83 6.35 -17.90 15.67
CA VAL A 83 7.35 -18.84 15.11
C VAL A 83 8.65 -18.84 15.92
N PHE A 84 9.06 -17.70 16.48
CA PHE A 84 10.26 -17.62 17.33
C PHE A 84 10.09 -18.31 18.70
N ARG A 85 8.89 -18.32 19.31
CA ARG A 85 8.65 -19.01 20.58
C ARG A 85 8.62 -20.54 20.45
N GLY A 86 8.28 -21.07 19.28
CA GLY A 86 8.21 -22.53 19.04
C GLY A 86 9.57 -23.23 18.92
N LYS A 87 10.65 -22.51 18.60
CA LYS A 87 11.99 -23.11 18.40
C LYS A 87 12.88 -23.16 19.65
N ALA A 88 12.45 -22.58 20.77
CA ALA A 88 13.24 -22.55 22.00
C ALA A 88 13.01 -23.77 22.92
N SER A 89 12.14 -24.72 22.53
CA SER A 89 11.74 -25.87 23.37
C SER A 89 12.24 -27.23 22.87
N ASP A 90 12.93 -27.30 21.73
CA ASP A 90 13.32 -28.57 21.07
C ASP A 90 14.80 -28.96 21.29
N ASN A 91 15.45 -28.38 22.30
CA ASN A 91 16.79 -28.77 22.75
C ASN A 91 16.72 -29.44 24.14
N GLY A 92 15.90 -30.50 24.25
CA GLY A 92 15.81 -31.36 25.42
C GLY A 92 16.05 -32.81 25.04
#